data_AF-A0A1A9WVE0-F1
#
_entry.id   AF-A0A1A9WVE0-F1
#
_cell.length_a   1.000
_cell.length_b   1.000
_cell.length_c   1.000
_cell.angle_alpha   90.00
_cell.angle_beta   90.00
_cell.angle_gamma   90.00
#
_symmetry.space_group_name_H-M   'P 1'
#
loop_
_entity.id
_entity.type
_entity.pdbx_description
1 polymer ?
#
loop_
_entity_poly.entity_id
_entity_poly.type
_entity_poly.pdbx_seq_one_letter_code
_entity_poly.pdbx_strand_id
1 'polypeptide(L)'
;MRQINAAMKNLETDLQNNKVPQCDADQFCEVMGKFAIACRQQVDVLGKMQVQMEKLFNDLCEYFVFDPIKYTMQDFFTDIKSFKDAFVHVHQEIIRLREEEKRKSRMQKAHKQSPRGQQRKLALVDIDAA
;
A
#
# COMPACT_ATOMS: atom_id res chain seq x y z
N MET A 1 -8.05 4.57 20.45
CA MET A 1 -8.83 3.84 21.48
C MET A 1 -9.24 4.67 22.72
N ARG A 2 -8.43 5.62 23.21
CA ARG A 2 -8.76 6.40 24.44
C ARG A 2 -10.17 7.01 24.48
N GLN A 3 -10.58 7.71 23.42
CA GLN A 3 -11.90 8.37 23.39
C GLN A 3 -13.05 7.35 23.46
N ILE A 4 -12.96 6.26 22.70
CA ILE A 4 -14.00 5.21 22.70
C ILE A 4 -14.10 4.55 24.08
N ASN A 5 -12.96 4.25 24.72
CA ASN A 5 -12.96 3.68 26.07
C ASN A 5 -13.57 4.64 27.11
N ALA A 6 -13.28 5.93 27.00
CA ALA A 6 -13.88 6.94 27.88
C ALA A 6 -15.40 7.06 27.67
N ALA A 7 -15.86 7.15 26.42
CA ALA A 7 -17.28 7.20 26.09
C ALA A 7 -18.02 5.95 26.59
N MET A 8 -17.41 4.78 26.44
CA MET A 8 -17.94 3.51 26.92
C MET A 8 -18.03 3.44 28.45
N LYS A 9 -17.05 3.96 29.16
CA LYS A 9 -17.08 4.06 30.63
C LYS A 9 -18.17 5.03 31.12
N ASN A 10 -18.35 6.15 30.43
CA ASN A 10 -19.41 7.09 30.75
C ASN A 10 -20.79 6.44 30.56
N LEU A 11 -21.01 5.73 29.45
CA LEU A 11 -22.27 5.01 29.21
C LEU A 11 -22.56 3.97 30.30
N GLU A 12 -21.55 3.21 30.75
CA GLU A 12 -21.72 2.27 31.86
C GLU A 12 -22.08 2.97 33.16
N THR A 13 -21.53 4.15 33.40
CA THR A 13 -21.84 4.98 34.58
C THR A 13 -23.29 5.47 34.50
N ASP A 14 -23.73 5.93 33.34
CA ASP A 14 -25.11 6.36 33.11
C ASP A 14 -26.10 5.20 33.29
N LEU A 15 -25.77 4.00 32.80
CA LEU A 15 -26.56 2.79 33.02
C LEU A 15 -26.62 2.38 34.50
N GLN A 16 -25.53 2.56 35.24
CA GLN A 16 -25.50 2.28 36.68
C GLN A 16 -26.34 3.27 37.48
N ASN A 17 -26.39 4.53 37.05
CA ASN A 17 -27.14 5.59 37.71
C ASN A 17 -28.64 5.53 37.38
N ASN A 18 -29.03 5.04 36.19
CA ASN A 18 -30.40 5.07 35.69
C ASN A 18 -31.08 3.68 35.67
N LYS A 19 -30.90 2.87 36.72
CA LYS A 19 -31.42 1.48 36.78
C LYS A 19 -32.95 1.36 36.83
N VAL A 20 -33.64 2.43 37.23
CA VAL A 20 -35.10 2.46 37.36
C VAL A 20 -35.68 3.29 36.22
N PRO A 21 -36.60 2.73 35.40
CA PRO A 21 -37.29 3.48 34.37
C PRO A 21 -38.03 4.69 34.96
N GLN A 22 -37.92 5.85 34.33
CA GLN A 22 -38.59 7.06 34.79
C GLN A 22 -40.08 7.11 34.42
N CYS A 23 -40.49 6.34 33.41
CA CYS A 23 -41.89 6.15 33.01
C CYS A 23 -42.06 4.87 32.18
N ASP A 24 -43.29 4.49 31.86
CA ASP A 24 -43.59 3.26 31.11
C ASP A 24 -42.98 3.22 29.69
N ALA A 25 -42.68 4.38 29.11
CA ALA A 25 -42.03 4.49 27.81
C ALA A 25 -40.49 4.55 27.90
N ASP A 26 -39.91 4.56 29.10
CA ASP A 26 -38.47 4.62 29.29
C ASP A 26 -37.84 3.25 29.05
N GLN A 27 -37.18 3.13 27.90
CA GLN A 27 -36.44 1.94 27.48
C GLN A 27 -34.92 2.13 27.52
N PHE A 28 -34.43 3.17 28.22
CA PHE A 28 -33.00 3.53 28.21
C PHE A 28 -32.11 2.36 28.62
N CYS A 29 -32.37 1.77 29.79
CA CYS A 29 -31.59 0.62 30.27
C CYS A 29 -31.65 -0.59 29.34
N GLU A 30 -32.80 -0.86 28.73
CA GLU A 30 -32.98 -2.01 27.84
C GLU A 30 -32.16 -1.83 26.56
N VAL A 31 -32.31 -0.69 25.89
CA VAL A 31 -31.66 -0.41 24.61
C VAL A 31 -30.17 -0.14 24.80
N MET A 32 -29.82 0.77 25.71
CA MET A 32 -28.43 1.15 25.94
C MET A 32 -27.63 0.05 26.65
N GLY A 33 -28.27 -0.80 27.45
CA GLY A 33 -27.62 -1.97 28.04
C GLY A 33 -27.19 -2.98 26.98
N LYS A 34 -28.09 -3.35 26.06
CA LYS A 34 -27.77 -4.24 24.93
C LYS A 34 -26.68 -3.62 24.04
N PHE A 35 -26.79 -2.32 23.75
CA PHE A 35 -25.79 -1.59 22.98
C PHE A 35 -24.42 -1.58 23.67
N ALA A 36 -24.35 -1.30 24.98
CA ALA A 36 -23.10 -1.26 25.72
C ALA A 36 -22.37 -2.61 25.70
N ILE A 37 -23.09 -3.73 25.82
CA ILE A 37 -22.51 -5.08 25.71
C ILE A 37 -21.91 -5.28 24.31
N ALA A 38 -22.69 -5.01 23.26
CA ALA A 38 -22.23 -5.19 21.88
C ALA A 38 -21.03 -4.28 21.56
N CYS A 39 -21.08 -3.02 21.99
CA CYS A 39 -19.99 -2.07 21.77
C CYS A 39 -18.72 -2.50 22.51
N ARG A 40 -18.82 -3.01 23.75
CA ARG A 40 -17.67 -3.54 24.49
C ARG A 40 -16.95 -4.66 23.74
N GLN A 41 -17.72 -5.61 23.20
CA GLN A 41 -17.15 -6.71 22.41
C GLN A 41 -16.36 -6.19 21.21
N GLN A 42 -16.89 -5.17 20.50
CA GLN A 42 -16.19 -4.58 19.36
C GLN A 42 -14.93 -3.80 19.78
N VAL A 43 -14.98 -3.07 20.89
CA VAL A 43 -13.83 -2.37 21.46
C VAL A 43 -12.72 -3.35 21.84
N ASP A 44 -13.06 -4.49 22.41
CA ASP A 44 -12.08 -5.53 22.77
C ASP A 44 -11.42 -6.13 21.53
N VAL A 45 -12.18 -6.38 20.46
CA VAL A 45 -11.63 -6.84 19.17
C VAL A 45 -10.67 -5.79 18.61
N LEU A 46 -11.08 -4.53 18.54
CA LEU A 46 -10.24 -3.43 18.07
C LEU A 46 -8.97 -3.27 18.92
N GLY A 47 -9.07 -3.44 20.23
CA GLY A 47 -7.92 -3.40 21.14
C GLY A 47 -6.91 -4.51 20.84
N LYS A 48 -7.37 -5.75 20.64
CA LYS A 48 -6.51 -6.88 20.26
C LYS A 48 -5.84 -6.65 18.90
N MET A 49 -6.59 -6.14 17.92
CA MET A 49 -6.06 -5.81 16.61
C MET A 49 -5.00 -4.70 16.67
N GLN A 50 -5.21 -3.66 17.49
CA GLN A 50 -4.23 -2.59 17.67
C GLN A 50 -2.92 -3.13 18.27
N VAL A 51 -3.00 -3.94 19.33
CA VAL A 51 -1.80 -4.53 19.96
C VAL A 51 -1.06 -5.43 18.97
N GLN A 52 -1.78 -6.23 18.19
CA GLN A 52 -1.16 -7.07 17.16
C GLN A 52 -0.48 -6.23 16.07
N MET A 53 -1.14 -5.16 15.62
CA MET A 53 -0.58 -4.24 14.62
C MET A 53 0.69 -3.55 15.13
N GLU A 54 0.69 -3.07 16.37
CA GLU A 54 1.87 -2.45 17.01
C GLU A 54 3.02 -3.44 17.15
N LYS A 55 2.73 -4.69 17.55
CA LYS A 55 3.74 -5.74 17.63
C LYS A 55 4.39 -6.01 16.27
N LEU A 56 3.59 -6.23 15.22
CA LEU A 56 4.12 -6.50 13.88
C LEU A 56 4.96 -5.34 13.36
N PHE A 57 4.58 -4.10 13.69
CA PHE A 57 5.38 -2.95 13.31
C PHE A 57 6.70 -2.89 14.09
N ASN A 58 6.72 -3.20 15.39
CA ASN A 58 7.96 -3.27 16.16
C ASN A 58 8.89 -4.36 15.61
N ASP A 59 8.36 -5.53 15.24
CA ASP A 59 9.15 -6.59 14.61
C ASP A 59 9.81 -6.10 13.29
N LEU A 60 9.11 -5.25 12.52
CA LEU A 60 9.69 -4.59 11.33
C LEU A 60 10.76 -3.55 11.69
N CYS A 61 10.56 -2.79 12.77
CA CYS A 61 11.53 -1.80 13.24
C CYS A 61 12.84 -2.47 13.65
N GLU A 62 12.76 -3.63 14.32
CA GLU A 62 13.92 -4.44 14.67
C GLU A 62 14.59 -5.02 13.42
N TYR A 63 13.80 -5.54 12.47
CA TYR A 63 14.33 -6.14 11.24
C TYR A 63 15.07 -5.13 10.35
N PHE A 64 14.50 -3.92 10.18
CA PHE A 64 15.11 -2.85 9.37
C PHE A 64 15.98 -1.89 10.17
N VAL A 65 16.12 -2.10 11.48
CA VAL A 65 17.00 -1.36 12.40
C VAL A 65 16.71 0.14 12.40
N PHE A 66 15.48 0.51 12.76
CA PHE A 66 15.09 1.92 12.95
C PHE A 66 14.30 2.16 14.23
N ASP A 67 14.27 3.41 14.68
CA ASP A 67 13.59 3.84 15.90
C ASP A 67 12.10 4.19 15.58
N PRO A 68 11.12 3.43 16.10
CA PRO A 68 9.69 3.67 15.84
C PRO A 68 9.18 5.01 16.39
N ILE A 69 9.90 5.63 17.32
CA ILE A 69 9.53 6.95 17.88
C ILE A 69 9.90 8.06 16.90
N LYS A 70 11.04 7.92 16.22
CA LYS A 70 11.53 8.91 15.24
C LYS A 70 10.96 8.68 13.85
N TYR A 71 10.66 7.43 13.51
CA TYR A 71 10.16 7.04 12.22
C TYR A 71 8.86 6.26 12.39
N THR A 72 7.76 6.96 12.20
CA THR A 72 6.44 6.43 12.53
C THR A 72 6.00 5.37 11.52
N MET A 73 5.00 4.57 11.89
CA MET A 73 4.37 3.59 10.99
C MET A 73 3.87 4.24 9.69
N GLN A 74 3.33 5.46 9.78
CA GLN A 74 2.86 6.20 8.62
C GLN A 74 4.02 6.58 7.69
N ASP A 75 5.11 7.11 8.24
CA ASP A 75 6.28 7.53 7.46
C ASP A 75 6.92 6.31 6.77
N PHE A 76 7.11 5.22 7.51
CA PHE A 76 7.64 3.95 6.98
C PHE A 76 6.84 3.45 5.77
N PHE A 77 5.52 3.31 5.90
CA PHE A 77 4.71 2.79 4.79
C PHE A 77 4.55 3.78 3.63
N THR A 78 4.67 5.09 3.90
CA THR A 78 4.70 6.12 2.85
C THR A 78 5.96 5.99 1.99
N ASP A 79 7.11 5.81 2.62
CA ASP A 79 8.38 5.67 1.91
C ASP A 79 8.46 4.32 1.18
N ILE A 80 8.04 3.22 1.80
CA ILE A 80 7.97 1.90 1.15
C ILE A 80 7.06 1.95 -0.08
N LYS A 81 5.89 2.61 0.03
CA LYS A 81 5.00 2.80 -1.11
C LYS A 81 5.68 3.58 -2.23
N SER A 82 6.32 4.69 -1.88
CA SER A 82 7.04 5.55 -2.84
C SER A 82 8.15 4.79 -3.55
N PHE A 83 8.97 4.04 -2.80
CA PHE A 83 10.01 3.17 -3.34
C PHE A 83 9.43 2.12 -4.30
N LYS A 84 8.38 1.40 -3.87
CA LYS A 84 7.74 0.36 -4.69
C LYS A 84 7.19 0.93 -5.99
N ASP A 85 6.49 2.06 -5.92
CA ASP A 85 5.88 2.68 -7.08
C ASP A 85 6.96 3.20 -8.07
N ALA A 86 8.04 3.81 -7.57
CA ALA A 86 9.18 4.21 -8.39
C ALA A 86 9.89 3.02 -9.04
N PHE A 87 10.12 1.94 -8.28
CA PHE A 87 10.75 0.73 -8.79
C PHE A 87 9.94 0.11 -9.92
N VAL A 88 8.63 -0.04 -9.73
CA VAL A 88 7.72 -0.60 -10.75
C VAL A 88 7.72 0.27 -12.01
N HIS A 89 7.69 1.59 -11.85
CA HIS A 89 7.74 2.53 -12.98
C HIS A 89 9.02 2.35 -13.81
N VAL A 90 10.19 2.45 -13.17
CA VAL A 90 11.48 2.32 -13.86
C VAL A 90 11.64 0.93 -14.47
N HIS A 91 11.17 -0.12 -13.81
CA HIS A 91 11.20 -1.48 -14.36
C HIS A 91 10.42 -1.60 -15.68
N GLN A 92 9.24 -0.97 -15.76
CA GLN A 92 8.44 -0.94 -16.98
C GLN A 92 9.13 -0.16 -18.09
N GLU A 93 9.79 0.96 -17.78
CA GLU A 93 10.56 1.73 -18.75
C GLU A 93 11.73 0.92 -19.31
N ILE A 94 12.46 0.20 -18.46
CA ILE A 94 13.57 -0.67 -18.89
C ILE A 94 13.07 -1.76 -19.86
N ILE A 95 11.91 -2.36 -19.58
CA ILE A 95 11.31 -3.36 -20.48
C ILE A 95 11.00 -2.71 -21.84
N ARG A 96 10.34 -1.55 -21.86
CA ARG A 96 10.00 -0.84 -23.10
C ARG A 96 11.24 -0.49 -23.92
N LEU A 97 12.27 0.08 -23.29
CA LEU A 97 13.53 0.44 -23.95
C LEU A 97 14.21 -0.79 -24.56
N ARG A 98 14.23 -1.92 -23.84
CA ARG A 98 14.80 -3.17 -24.34
C ARG A 98 14.02 -3.73 -25.54
N GLU A 99 12.70 -3.61 -25.55
CA GLU A 99 11.87 -4.01 -26.69
C GLU A 99 12.08 -3.11 -27.91
N GLU A 100 12.15 -1.80 -27.70
CA GLU A 100 12.45 -0.82 -28.76
C GLU A 100 13.83 -1.05 -29.37
N GLU A 101 14.84 -1.32 -28.56
CA GLU A 101 16.19 -1.61 -29.03
C GLU A 101 16.24 -2.89 -29.86
N LYS A 102 15.56 -3.96 -29.40
CA LYS A 102 15.41 -5.19 -30.18
C LYS A 102 14.70 -4.93 -31.50
N ARG A 103 13.66 -4.08 -31.52
CA ARG A 103 12.94 -3.71 -32.75
C ARG A 103 13.83 -2.92 -33.70
N LYS A 104 14.58 -1.93 -33.21
CA LYS A 104 15.56 -1.16 -34.01
C LYS A 104 16.64 -2.06 -34.60
N SER A 105 17.19 -2.98 -33.80
CA SER A 105 18.19 -3.96 -34.27
C SER A 105 17.64 -4.85 -35.39
N ARG A 106 16.40 -5.35 -35.26
CA ARG A 106 15.73 -6.13 -36.32
C ARG A 106 15.54 -5.33 -37.61
N MET A 107 15.08 -4.08 -37.51
CA MET A 107 14.90 -3.19 -38.67
C MET A 107 16.23 -2.89 -39.37
N GLN A 108 17.31 -2.62 -38.61
CA GLN A 108 18.64 -2.39 -39.20
C GLN A 108 19.19 -3.64 -39.89
N LYS A 109 19.02 -4.83 -39.31
CA LYS A 109 19.42 -6.09 -39.96
C LYS A 109 18.65 -6.32 -41.27
N ALA A 110 17.34 -6.09 -41.26
CA ALA A 110 16.52 -6.20 -42.48
C ALA A 110 16.93 -5.18 -43.56
N HIS A 111 17.26 -3.95 -43.17
CA HIS A 111 17.71 -2.92 -44.12
C HIS A 111 19.09 -3.26 -44.72
N LYS A 112 20.03 -3.79 -43.93
CA LYS A 112 21.35 -4.24 -44.41
C LYS A 112 21.27 -5.46 -45.35
N GLN A 113 20.25 -6.30 -45.19
CA GLN A 113 20.01 -7.48 -46.04
C GLN A 113 19.09 -7.18 -47.24
N SER A 114 18.60 -5.95 -47.38
CA SER A 114 17.79 -5.55 -48.54
C SER A 114 18.67 -5.50 -49.81
N PRO A 115 18.19 -5.99 -50.97
CA PRO A 115 18.95 -6.00 -52.22
C PRO A 115 19.43 -4.62 -52.67
N ARG A 116 18.75 -3.53 -52.24
CA ARG A 116 19.20 -2.14 -52.47
C ARG A 116 20.51 -1.79 -51.74
N GLY A 117 20.76 -2.38 -50.58
CA GLY A 117 22.02 -2.21 -49.85
C GLY A 117 23.18 -2.99 -50.49
N GLN A 118 22.88 -4.16 -51.06
CA GLN A 118 23.84 -4.98 -51.79
C GLN A 118 24.22 -4.35 -53.14
N GLN A 119 23.25 -3.80 -53.87
CA GLN A 119 23.50 -3.04 -55.11
C GLN A 119 24.36 -1.79 -54.87
N ARG A 120 24.14 -1.04 -53.77
CA ARG A 120 25.00 0.09 -53.41
C ARG A 120 26.44 -0.35 -53.13
N LYS A 121 26.64 -1.46 -52.40
CA LYS A 121 27.99 -1.97 -52.14
C LYS A 121 28.71 -2.43 -53.41
N LEU A 122 28.01 -3.10 -54.32
CA LEU A 122 28.58 -3.53 -55.61
C LEU A 122 28.97 -2.31 -56.47
N ALA A 123 28.11 -1.29 -56.56
CA ALA A 123 28.39 -0.08 -57.33
C ALA A 123 29.57 0.75 -56.80
N LEU A 124 29.86 0.71 -55.50
CA LEU A 124 31.03 1.38 -54.91
C LEU A 124 32.35 0.66 -55.24
N VAL A 125 32.34 -0.67 -55.36
CA VAL A 125 33.55 -1.45 -55.69
C VAL A 125 33.95 -1.27 -57.16
N ASP A 126 32.98 -1.06 -58.06
CA ASP A 126 33.25 -0.82 -59.50
C ASP A 126 33.86 0.57 -59.79
N ILE A 127 33.64 1.57 -58.92
CA ILE A 127 34.21 2.92 -59.07
C ILE A 127 35.68 2.96 -58.66
N ASP A 128 36.08 2.14 -57.68
CA ASP A 128 37.47 2.05 -57.20
C ASP A 128 38.34 1.15 -58.11
N ALA A 129 37.75 0.45 -59.09
CA ALA A 129 38.43 -0.47 -60.01
C ALA A 129 38.62 0.06 -61.44
N ALA A 130 38.25 1.32 -61.71
CA ALA A 130 38.38 2.02 -62.99
C ALA A 130 39.39 3.17 -62.90
#